data_AF-A0A534QAS4-F1
#
_entry.id   AF-A0A534QAS4-F1
#
_cell.length_a   1.000
_cell.length_b   1.000
_cell.length_c   1.000
_cell.angle_alpha   90.00
_cell.angle_beta   90.00
_cell.angle_gamma   90.00
#
_symmetry.space_group_name_H-M   'P 1'
#
loop_
_entity.id
_entity.type
_entity.pdbx_description
1 polymer ?
#
loop_
_entity_poly.entity_id
_entity_poly.type
_entity_poly.pdbx_seq_one_letter_code
_entity_poly.pdbx_strand_id
1 'polypeptide(L)'
;MSLRTIVAVAFVVWCAGTSAAQVQPPVVKPVFHGVLQLVPATGRMDRKAGTGTLVIRGWSFIPNPDSNGVFPDREPVLIALGNDSFLMGAGTLHVSHRGRLFTYRGLYAAGGRGVRSFRMHHNPDDSFYTVSFKLTGVDLEKLNGEDPLCNPLAVIVGDDDGFVDVVVTSPSFESPRVLLPRTCIDPSASWPWLGR
;
A
#
# COMPACT_ATOMS: atom_id res chain seq x y z
N MET A 1 -26.43 56.63 -66.08
CA MET A 1 -27.86 56.56 -65.72
C MET A 1 -28.11 55.17 -65.17
N SER A 2 -28.27 55.03 -63.85
CA SER A 2 -29.56 54.84 -63.15
C SER A 2 -29.83 53.33 -62.98
N LEU A 3 -30.18 52.72 -61.84
CA LEU A 3 -30.42 53.12 -60.45
C LEU A 3 -30.70 51.80 -59.68
N ARG A 4 -30.60 51.86 -58.34
CA ARG A 4 -31.37 51.10 -57.34
C ARG A 4 -30.92 49.66 -56.97
N THR A 5 -30.12 49.63 -55.90
CA THR A 5 -30.50 49.13 -54.56
C THR A 5 -31.51 47.99 -54.46
N ILE A 6 -31.09 46.83 -53.93
CA ILE A 6 -31.82 46.09 -52.89
C ILE A 6 -30.80 45.48 -51.91
N VAL A 7 -30.97 45.82 -50.64
CA VAL A 7 -30.31 45.27 -49.45
C VAL A 7 -30.99 43.95 -49.09
N ALA A 8 -30.22 42.87 -48.90
CA ALA A 8 -30.71 41.66 -48.25
C ALA A 8 -29.78 41.32 -47.08
N VAL A 9 -30.29 41.58 -45.88
CA VAL A 9 -29.70 41.22 -44.59
C VAL A 9 -29.86 39.71 -44.40
N ALA A 10 -28.75 38.97 -44.33
CA ALA A 10 -28.74 37.59 -43.87
C ALA A 10 -28.03 37.52 -42.52
N PHE A 11 -28.83 37.57 -41.45
CA PHE A 11 -28.39 37.23 -40.10
C PHE A 11 -28.15 35.71 -40.04
N VAL A 12 -26.90 35.26 -40.16
CA VAL A 12 -26.52 33.89 -39.82
C VAL A 12 -26.13 33.88 -38.35
N VAL A 13 -27.08 33.47 -37.50
CA VAL A 13 -26.84 33.14 -36.11
C VAL A 13 -26.02 31.84 -36.09
N TRP A 14 -24.71 31.96 -35.89
CA TRP A 14 -23.84 30.81 -35.64
C TRP A 14 -24.07 30.38 -34.19
N CYS A 15 -24.92 29.37 -33.99
CA CYS A 15 -25.06 28.71 -32.71
C CYS A 15 -23.70 28.16 -32.27
N ALA A 16 -23.21 28.66 -31.15
CA ALA A 16 -22.08 28.12 -30.42
C ALA A 16 -22.34 26.63 -30.12
N GLY A 17 -21.64 25.74 -30.82
CA GLY A 17 -21.50 24.36 -30.40
C GLY A 17 -20.63 24.34 -29.15
N THR A 18 -21.23 24.54 -27.98
CA THR A 18 -20.58 24.20 -26.72
C THR A 18 -20.44 22.68 -26.70
N SER A 19 -19.26 22.19 -27.07
CA SER A 19 -18.84 20.83 -26.75
C SER A 19 -18.94 20.67 -25.24
N ALA A 20 -20.03 20.08 -24.77
CA ALA A 20 -20.11 19.59 -23.41
C ALA A 20 -19.06 18.49 -23.31
N ALA A 21 -17.89 18.83 -22.76
CA ALA A 21 -16.92 17.84 -22.33
C ALA A 21 -17.65 16.93 -21.32
N GLN A 22 -17.99 15.71 -21.75
CA GLN A 22 -18.53 14.72 -20.84
C GLN A 22 -17.43 14.43 -19.83
N VAL A 23 -17.66 14.83 -18.58
CA VAL A 23 -16.82 14.44 -17.45
C VAL A 23 -16.93 12.92 -17.37
N GLN A 24 -15.92 12.21 -17.91
CA GLN A 24 -15.81 10.79 -17.65
C GLN A 24 -15.67 10.62 -16.13
N PRO A 25 -16.52 9.81 -15.49
CA PRO A 25 -16.32 9.50 -14.08
C PRO A 25 -14.90 8.92 -13.94
N PRO A 26 -14.19 9.24 -12.84
CA PRO A 26 -12.85 8.69 -12.63
C PRO A 26 -12.93 7.18 -12.76
N VAL A 27 -12.08 6.62 -13.63
CA VAL A 27 -11.94 5.16 -13.73
C VAL A 27 -11.38 4.71 -12.39
N VAL A 28 -12.24 4.15 -11.55
CA VAL A 28 -11.83 3.51 -10.30
C VAL A 28 -10.93 2.36 -10.70
N LYS A 29 -9.64 2.44 -10.35
CA LYS A 29 -8.74 1.30 -10.54
C LYS A 29 -9.29 0.14 -9.74
N PRO A 30 -9.36 -1.08 -10.31
CA PRO A 30 -9.73 -2.25 -9.52
C PRO A 30 -8.77 -2.38 -8.35
N VAL A 31 -9.27 -2.90 -7.22
CA VAL A 31 -8.47 -3.28 -6.08
C VAL A 31 -8.89 -4.69 -5.68
N PHE A 32 -7.93 -5.60 -5.61
CA PHE A 32 -8.15 -7.02 -5.39
C PHE A 32 -7.78 -7.38 -3.96
N HIS A 33 -8.80 -7.65 -3.15
CA HIS A 33 -8.64 -7.86 -1.72
C HIS A 33 -8.32 -9.32 -1.40
N GLY A 34 -7.06 -9.59 -1.09
CA GLY A 34 -6.55 -10.87 -0.65
C GLY A 34 -6.40 -10.97 0.87
N VAL A 35 -5.58 -11.92 1.32
CA VAL A 35 -5.36 -12.22 2.75
C VAL A 35 -3.87 -12.23 3.08
N LEU A 36 -3.50 -11.63 4.21
CA LEU A 36 -2.22 -11.87 4.86
C LEU A 36 -2.39 -12.86 6.01
N GLN A 37 -1.71 -14.00 5.94
CA GLN A 37 -1.61 -14.95 7.04
C GLN A 37 -0.29 -14.77 7.79
N LEU A 38 -0.39 -14.69 9.13
CA LEU A 38 0.72 -14.26 9.98
C LEU A 38 1.39 -15.42 10.69
N VAL A 39 2.68 -15.22 10.89
CA VAL A 39 3.50 -15.89 11.90
C VAL A 39 3.94 -14.82 12.91
N PRO A 40 4.07 -15.11 14.21
CA PRO A 40 4.54 -14.14 15.19
C PRO A 40 5.81 -13.42 14.72
N ALA A 41 5.78 -12.10 14.79
CA ALA A 41 6.91 -11.26 14.37
C ALA A 41 7.45 -10.42 15.52
N THR A 42 8.63 -9.85 15.33
CA THR A 42 9.36 -9.14 16.39
C THR A 42 9.95 -7.84 15.89
N GLY A 43 10.22 -6.94 16.82
CA GLY A 43 10.77 -5.64 16.56
C GLY A 43 11.43 -5.03 17.78
N ARG A 44 11.87 -3.78 17.61
CA ARG A 44 12.36 -2.94 18.69
C ARG A 44 11.84 -1.52 18.55
N MET A 45 11.71 -0.82 19.65
CA MET A 45 11.30 0.59 19.71
C MET A 45 12.32 1.38 20.53
N ASP A 46 12.66 2.57 20.04
CA ASP A 46 13.23 3.63 20.86
C ASP A 46 12.06 4.40 21.50
N ARG A 47 11.87 4.19 22.81
CA ARG A 47 10.75 4.78 23.55
C ARG A 47 10.84 6.30 23.66
N LYS A 48 12.05 6.87 23.67
CA LYS A 48 12.25 8.31 23.73
C LYS A 48 11.92 8.97 22.39
N ALA A 49 12.29 8.32 21.30
CA ALA A 49 12.02 8.83 19.96
C ALA A 49 10.64 8.45 19.42
N GLY A 50 9.92 7.53 20.07
CA GLY A 50 8.63 7.02 19.60
C GLY A 50 8.72 6.16 18.34
N THR A 51 9.92 5.82 17.87
CA THR A 51 10.10 5.12 16.58
C THR A 51 10.69 3.73 16.74
N GLY A 52 10.41 2.84 15.79
CA GLY A 52 10.79 1.44 15.87
C GLY A 52 11.31 0.82 14.58
N THR A 53 11.78 -0.42 14.75
CA THR A 53 12.17 -1.35 13.70
C THR A 53 11.33 -2.59 13.84
N LEU A 54 10.66 -2.99 12.76
CA LEU A 54 9.88 -4.24 12.71
C LEU A 54 10.54 -5.21 11.73
N VAL A 55 10.57 -6.49 12.09
CA VAL A 55 11.12 -7.57 11.28
C VAL A 55 10.05 -8.65 11.11
N ILE A 56 9.49 -8.69 9.90
CA ILE A 56 8.47 -9.65 9.48
C ILE A 56 9.13 -10.75 8.65
N ARG A 57 8.80 -12.01 8.94
CA ARG A 57 9.36 -13.17 8.24
C ARG A 57 8.29 -14.22 8.02
N GLY A 58 8.32 -14.82 6.82
CA GLY A 58 7.54 -16.02 6.51
C GLY A 58 6.02 -15.81 6.54
N TRP A 59 5.53 -14.61 6.29
CA TRP A 59 4.08 -14.38 6.17
C TRP A 59 3.61 -14.84 4.79
N SER A 60 2.38 -15.33 4.71
CA SER A 60 1.77 -15.74 3.44
C SER A 60 0.84 -14.65 2.94
N PHE A 61 1.10 -14.17 1.73
CA PHE A 61 0.27 -13.28 0.97
C PHE A 61 -0.50 -14.09 -0.06
N ILE A 62 -1.81 -14.18 0.13
CA ILE A 62 -2.72 -14.95 -0.73
C ILE A 62 -3.55 -13.92 -1.52
N PRO A 63 -3.29 -13.75 -2.82
CA PRO A 63 -4.05 -12.81 -3.65
C PRO A 63 -5.52 -13.18 -3.72
N ASN A 64 -6.35 -12.21 -4.10
CA ASN A 64 -7.75 -12.49 -4.42
C ASN A 64 -7.83 -13.45 -5.63
N PRO A 65 -8.74 -14.45 -5.64
CA PRO A 65 -8.90 -15.34 -6.79
C PRO A 65 -9.32 -14.63 -8.08
N ASP A 66 -9.95 -13.46 -8.00
CA ASP A 66 -10.35 -12.63 -9.14
C ASP A 66 -9.24 -11.68 -9.62
N SER A 67 -8.07 -11.72 -8.97
CA SER A 67 -6.88 -10.94 -9.35
C SER A 67 -6.50 -11.17 -10.81
N ASN A 68 -6.06 -10.10 -11.47
CA ASN A 68 -5.45 -10.16 -12.81
C ASN A 68 -3.98 -10.62 -12.77
N GLY A 69 -3.47 -10.94 -11.58
CA GLY A 69 -2.12 -11.42 -11.32
C GLY A 69 -1.25 -10.35 -10.64
N VAL A 70 -0.36 -10.82 -9.77
CA VAL A 70 0.59 -9.97 -9.04
C VAL A 70 1.91 -9.92 -9.80
N PHE A 71 2.44 -8.73 -10.05
CA PHE A 71 3.69 -8.55 -10.81
C PHE A 71 4.70 -7.65 -10.07
N PRO A 72 5.36 -8.17 -9.01
CA PRO A 72 6.17 -7.37 -8.09
C PRO A 72 7.38 -6.68 -8.74
N ASP A 73 7.83 -7.13 -9.90
CA ASP A 73 8.95 -6.55 -10.64
C ASP A 73 8.58 -5.27 -11.40
N ARG A 74 7.30 -5.08 -11.73
CA ARG A 74 6.81 -3.93 -12.50
C ARG A 74 5.80 -3.06 -11.75
N GLU A 75 5.30 -3.54 -10.62
CA GLU A 75 4.35 -2.83 -9.78
C GLU A 75 5.00 -2.20 -8.56
N PRO A 76 4.46 -1.07 -8.06
CA PRO A 76 4.88 -0.54 -6.78
C PRO A 76 4.45 -1.49 -5.66
N VAL A 77 5.28 -1.59 -4.62
CA VAL A 77 4.94 -2.31 -3.39
C VAL A 77 4.80 -1.34 -2.24
N LEU A 78 3.64 -1.31 -1.60
CA LEU A 78 3.35 -0.50 -0.43
C LEU A 78 3.14 -1.41 0.78
N ILE A 79 3.84 -1.11 1.88
CA ILE A 79 3.58 -1.71 3.18
C ILE A 79 2.92 -0.64 4.06
N ALA A 80 1.69 -0.88 4.48
CA ALA A 80 0.94 0.00 5.36
C ALA A 80 0.83 -0.62 6.76
N LEU A 81 0.97 0.19 7.81
CA LEU A 81 0.77 -0.22 9.20
C LEU A 81 0.19 0.94 10.01
N GLY A 82 -1.07 0.85 10.42
CA GLY A 82 -1.78 1.97 11.04
C GLY A 82 -1.73 3.19 10.12
N ASN A 83 -1.12 4.28 10.59
CA ASN A 83 -0.93 5.52 9.82
C ASN A 83 0.37 5.55 9.00
N ASP A 84 1.23 4.54 9.15
CA ASP A 84 2.49 4.47 8.43
C ASP A 84 2.33 3.85 7.04
N SER A 85 3.17 4.32 6.12
CA SER A 85 3.23 3.86 4.74
C SER A 85 4.68 3.82 4.26
N PHE A 86 5.08 2.70 3.68
CA PHE A 86 6.43 2.46 3.17
C PHE A 86 6.36 1.98 1.72
N LEU A 87 6.71 2.87 0.79
CA LEU A 87 6.63 2.63 -0.64
C LEU A 87 7.98 2.18 -1.20
N MET A 88 7.96 1.09 -1.97
CA MET A 88 8.98 0.72 -2.93
C MET A 88 8.41 0.96 -4.33
N GLY A 89 9.09 1.79 -5.12
CA GLY A 89 8.63 2.13 -6.47
C GLY A 89 8.58 0.91 -7.40
N ALA A 90 7.77 1.00 -8.44
CA ALA A 90 7.79 0.05 -9.55
C ALA A 90 9.21 -0.13 -10.11
N GLY A 91 9.58 -1.37 -10.48
CA GLY A 91 10.90 -1.66 -11.04
C GLY A 91 12.05 -1.72 -10.02
N THR A 92 11.79 -1.48 -8.74
CA THR A 92 12.86 -1.47 -7.72
C THR A 92 13.22 -2.85 -7.17
N LEU A 93 12.37 -3.85 -7.38
CA LEU A 93 12.65 -5.22 -6.94
C LEU A 93 13.58 -5.93 -7.94
N HIS A 94 14.63 -6.55 -7.41
CA HIS A 94 15.49 -7.45 -8.16
C HIS A 94 14.84 -8.84 -8.29
N VAL A 95 14.70 -9.29 -9.54
CA VAL A 95 14.12 -10.59 -9.90
C VAL A 95 15.19 -11.66 -10.03
N SER A 96 14.95 -12.82 -9.44
CA SER A 96 15.82 -13.99 -9.55
C SER A 96 15.00 -15.29 -9.53
N HIS A 97 15.69 -16.44 -9.60
CA HIS A 97 15.05 -17.77 -9.54
C HIS A 97 13.94 -17.95 -10.59
N ARG A 98 14.20 -17.51 -11.83
CA ARG A 98 13.27 -17.60 -12.97
C ARG A 98 11.92 -16.90 -12.71
N GLY A 99 11.96 -15.71 -12.13
CA GLY A 99 10.75 -14.92 -11.87
C GLY A 99 9.99 -15.34 -10.60
N ARG A 100 10.60 -16.15 -9.72
CA ARG A 100 9.94 -16.61 -8.49
C ARG A 100 10.38 -15.85 -7.25
N LEU A 101 11.52 -15.16 -7.29
CA LEU A 101 12.05 -14.45 -6.13
C LEU A 101 12.27 -12.98 -6.46
N PHE A 102 11.60 -12.12 -5.70
CA PHE A 102 11.66 -10.67 -5.80
C PHE A 102 12.28 -10.12 -4.51
N THR A 103 13.33 -9.31 -4.64
CA THR A 103 14.08 -8.81 -3.48
C THR A 103 14.39 -7.33 -3.61
N TYR A 104 14.39 -6.63 -2.50
CA TYR A 104 14.82 -5.24 -2.43
C TYR A 104 15.71 -5.01 -1.22
N ARG A 105 16.71 -4.14 -1.41
CA ARG A 105 17.64 -3.71 -0.37
C ARG A 105 17.65 -2.20 -0.34
N GLY A 106 17.06 -1.64 0.71
CA GLY A 106 17.00 -0.20 0.90
C GLY A 106 18.32 0.39 1.35
N LEU A 107 18.61 1.61 0.88
CA LEU A 107 19.75 2.40 1.33
C LEU A 107 19.49 3.00 2.71
N TYR A 108 20.56 3.29 3.45
CA TYR A 108 20.51 4.08 4.68
C TYR A 108 20.09 5.53 4.38
N ALA A 109 18.77 5.76 4.32
CA ALA A 109 18.21 7.10 4.20
C ALA A 109 18.57 7.97 5.42
N ALA A 110 18.89 9.24 5.16
CA ALA A 110 18.97 10.28 6.18
C ALA A 110 17.61 10.37 6.89
N GLY A 111 17.58 10.17 8.21
CA GLY A 111 16.34 10.08 9.00
C GLY A 111 15.90 8.64 9.32
N GLY A 112 16.59 7.62 8.82
CA GLY A 112 16.44 6.25 9.33
C GLY A 112 15.15 5.52 8.95
N ARG A 113 14.12 6.21 8.44
CA ARG A 113 12.82 5.65 8.07
C ARG A 113 12.82 4.99 6.68
N GLY A 114 12.12 3.86 6.54
CA GLY A 114 11.94 3.19 5.24
C GLY A 114 11.93 1.67 5.29
N VAL A 115 11.75 1.05 4.12
CA VAL A 115 11.98 -0.39 3.93
C VAL A 115 13.48 -0.65 3.84
N ARG A 116 14.03 -1.46 4.75
CA ARG A 116 15.45 -1.86 4.74
C ARG A 116 15.71 -3.06 3.87
N SER A 117 14.80 -4.01 3.91
CA SER A 117 14.86 -5.19 3.08
C SER A 117 13.44 -5.65 2.83
N PHE A 118 13.21 -6.15 1.63
CA PHE A 118 11.97 -6.82 1.26
C PHE A 118 12.32 -8.06 0.45
N ARG A 119 11.56 -9.13 0.66
CA ARG A 119 11.66 -10.39 -0.05
C ARG A 119 10.25 -10.94 -0.23
N MET A 120 9.93 -11.28 -1.47
CA MET A 120 8.69 -11.93 -1.85
C MET A 120 9.03 -13.13 -2.73
N HIS A 121 8.59 -14.32 -2.34
CA HIS A 121 8.82 -15.57 -3.06
C HIS A 121 7.49 -16.15 -3.51
N HIS A 122 7.31 -16.34 -4.80
CA HIS A 122 6.13 -16.98 -5.37
C HIS A 122 6.22 -18.50 -5.20
N ASN A 123 5.23 -19.09 -4.53
CA ASN A 123 5.06 -20.54 -4.44
C ASN A 123 3.99 -20.96 -5.46
N PRO A 124 4.39 -21.45 -6.66
CA PRO A 124 3.47 -21.64 -7.77
C PRO A 124 2.46 -22.76 -7.54
N ASP A 125 2.80 -23.76 -6.71
CA ASP A 125 1.94 -24.91 -6.47
C ASP A 125 0.67 -24.52 -5.68
N ASP A 126 0.78 -23.48 -4.84
CA ASP A 126 -0.27 -23.05 -3.93
C ASP A 126 -0.80 -21.63 -4.25
N SER A 127 -0.29 -21.01 -5.32
CA SER A 127 -0.66 -19.65 -5.79
C SER A 127 -0.58 -18.54 -4.74
N PHE A 128 0.29 -18.70 -3.72
CA PHE A 128 0.56 -17.67 -2.72
C PHE A 128 2.02 -17.23 -2.75
N TYR A 129 2.29 -16.11 -2.08
CA TYR A 129 3.63 -15.58 -1.91
C TYR A 129 4.06 -15.64 -0.46
N THR A 130 5.30 -16.07 -0.21
CA THR A 130 5.93 -15.87 1.10
C THR A 130 6.60 -14.49 1.12
N VAL A 131 6.20 -13.65 2.07
CA VAL A 131 6.66 -12.28 2.22
C VAL A 131 7.50 -12.12 3.48
N SER A 132 8.58 -11.36 3.40
CA SER A 132 9.44 -11.00 4.52
C SER A 132 9.99 -9.59 4.31
N PHE A 133 9.97 -8.77 5.35
CA PHE A 133 10.48 -7.42 5.26
C PHE A 133 10.98 -6.88 6.59
N LYS A 134 11.81 -5.84 6.49
CA LYS A 134 12.30 -5.07 7.63
C LYS A 134 11.95 -3.61 7.42
N LEU A 135 11.17 -3.05 8.33
CA LEU A 135 10.85 -1.63 8.38
C LEU A 135 11.69 -0.96 9.45
N THR A 136 12.08 0.29 9.22
CA THR A 136 12.73 1.16 10.20
C THR A 136 12.03 2.50 10.25
N GLY A 137 12.07 3.15 11.41
CA GLY A 137 11.39 4.43 11.64
C GLY A 137 9.87 4.30 11.65
N VAL A 138 9.33 3.14 12.06
CA VAL A 138 7.89 2.94 12.27
C VAL A 138 7.45 3.77 13.47
N ASP A 139 6.37 4.54 13.34
CA ASP A 139 5.77 5.26 14.47
C ASP A 139 5.10 4.26 15.41
N LEU A 140 5.65 4.17 16.61
CA LEU A 140 5.18 3.32 17.69
C LEU A 140 4.91 4.15 18.95
N GLU A 141 4.86 5.49 18.86
CA GLU A 141 4.78 6.38 20.01
C GLU A 141 3.60 6.04 20.93
N LYS A 142 2.47 5.64 20.34
CA LYS A 142 1.28 5.21 21.08
C LYS A 142 1.54 4.04 22.05
N LEU A 143 2.51 3.16 21.78
CA LEU A 143 2.90 2.06 22.70
C LEU A 143 3.49 2.54 24.04
N ASN A 144 3.82 3.83 24.17
CA ASN A 144 4.24 4.40 25.43
C ASN A 144 3.05 4.68 26.38
N GLY A 145 1.85 4.85 25.85
CA GLY A 145 0.64 5.13 26.64
C GLY A 145 -0.43 4.04 26.55
N GLU A 146 -0.37 3.18 25.53
CA GLU A 146 -1.40 2.18 25.23
C GLU A 146 -0.74 0.87 24.77
N ASP A 147 -0.93 -0.22 25.51
CA ASP A 147 -0.41 -1.55 25.17
C ASP A 147 -1.43 -2.63 25.61
N PRO A 148 -1.94 -3.48 24.70
CA PRO A 148 -1.58 -3.61 23.28
C PRO A 148 -2.25 -2.57 22.37
N LEU A 149 -1.62 -2.32 21.20
CA LEU A 149 -2.25 -1.61 20.08
C LEU A 149 -2.80 -2.59 19.05
N CYS A 150 -3.97 -2.31 18.52
CA CYS A 150 -4.48 -2.96 17.32
C CYS A 150 -4.28 -2.01 16.13
N ASN A 151 -3.49 -2.43 15.13
CA ASN A 151 -3.25 -1.63 13.94
C ASN A 151 -3.55 -2.45 12.68
N PRO A 152 -4.25 -1.87 11.69
CA PRO A 152 -4.38 -2.49 10.38
C PRO A 152 -3.00 -2.57 9.70
N LEU A 153 -2.68 -3.70 9.06
CA LEU A 153 -1.47 -3.89 8.27
C LEU A 153 -1.84 -4.43 6.89
N ALA A 154 -1.23 -3.85 5.86
CA ALA A 154 -1.32 -4.40 4.51
C ALA A 154 0.03 -4.48 3.80
N VAL A 155 0.15 -5.48 2.95
CA VAL A 155 1.13 -5.55 1.86
C VAL A 155 0.35 -5.43 0.58
N ILE A 156 0.65 -4.39 -0.19
CA ILE A 156 -0.05 -4.04 -1.42
C ILE A 156 0.97 -4.08 -2.56
N VAL A 157 0.66 -4.79 -3.63
CA VAL A 157 1.47 -4.89 -4.85
C VAL A 157 0.58 -4.51 -6.01
N GLY A 158 0.81 -3.34 -6.62
CA GLY A 158 -0.06 -2.87 -7.69
C GLY A 158 -1.48 -2.61 -7.20
N ASP A 159 -2.45 -3.33 -7.76
CA ASP A 159 -3.87 -3.35 -7.38
C ASP A 159 -4.24 -4.52 -6.46
N ASP A 160 -3.33 -5.46 -6.18
CA ASP A 160 -3.54 -6.53 -5.21
C ASP A 160 -3.11 -6.14 -3.80
N ASP A 161 -3.95 -6.47 -2.83
CA ASP A 161 -3.61 -6.30 -1.42
C ASP A 161 -3.83 -7.55 -0.60
N GLY A 162 -3.10 -7.60 0.51
CA GLY A 162 -3.22 -8.63 1.51
C GLY A 162 -3.28 -7.89 2.82
N PHE A 163 -4.34 -8.13 3.56
CA PHE A 163 -4.69 -7.33 4.71
C PHE A 163 -4.83 -8.20 5.95
N VAL A 164 -4.48 -7.60 7.09
CA VAL A 164 -4.80 -8.13 8.41
C VAL A 164 -4.64 -7.09 9.50
N ASP A 165 -5.49 -7.15 10.53
CA ASP A 165 -5.29 -6.39 11.76
C ASP A 165 -4.29 -7.08 12.68
N VAL A 166 -3.28 -6.34 13.13
CA VAL A 166 -2.18 -6.86 13.95
C VAL A 166 -2.18 -6.27 15.34
N VAL A 167 -1.98 -7.13 16.33
CA VAL A 167 -1.63 -6.69 17.68
C VAL A 167 -0.17 -6.31 17.69
N VAL A 168 0.14 -5.10 18.14
CA VAL A 168 1.50 -4.65 18.46
C VAL A 168 1.60 -4.45 19.96
N THR A 169 2.55 -5.12 20.61
CA THR A 169 2.68 -5.11 22.09
C THR A 169 4.14 -5.12 22.53
N SER A 170 4.41 -4.69 23.77
CA SER A 170 5.71 -4.78 24.41
C SER A 170 5.65 -5.71 25.64
N PRO A 171 6.71 -6.48 25.96
CA PRO A 171 6.76 -7.26 27.19
C PRO A 171 6.66 -6.42 28.48
N SER A 172 7.08 -5.15 28.43
CA SER A 172 6.93 -4.16 29.50
C SER A 172 7.12 -2.74 28.97
N PHE A 173 6.68 -1.72 29.70
CA PHE A 173 6.88 -0.30 29.35
C PHE A 173 8.36 0.16 29.39
N GLU A 174 9.25 -0.65 29.94
CA GLU A 174 10.69 -0.38 29.96
C GLU A 174 11.44 -1.15 28.86
N SER A 175 10.84 -2.22 28.34
CA SER A 175 11.46 -3.05 27.32
C SER A 175 11.50 -2.30 25.99
N PRO A 176 12.64 -2.35 25.27
CA PRO A 176 12.73 -1.86 23.90
C PRO A 176 12.20 -2.89 22.89
N ARG A 177 11.72 -4.06 23.32
CA ARG A 177 11.24 -5.12 22.42
C ARG A 177 9.78 -4.90 22.08
N VAL A 178 9.44 -5.15 20.82
CA VAL A 178 8.05 -5.13 20.32
C VAL A 178 7.73 -6.48 19.69
N LEU A 179 6.49 -6.92 19.86
CA LEU A 179 5.99 -8.20 19.35
C LEU A 179 4.73 -7.97 18.54
N LEU A 180 4.58 -8.78 17.48
CA LEU A 180 3.34 -8.91 16.71
C LEU A 180 2.89 -10.37 16.81
N PRO A 181 2.24 -10.77 17.92
CA PRO A 181 2.04 -12.19 18.23
C PRO A 181 0.84 -12.81 17.50
N ARG A 182 -0.18 -12.02 17.17
CA ARG A 182 -1.44 -12.50 16.58
C ARG A 182 -2.23 -11.35 15.96
N THR A 183 -3.35 -11.70 15.35
CA THR A 183 -4.35 -10.76 14.88
C THR A 183 -5.20 -10.21 16.03
N CYS A 184 -5.77 -9.02 15.83
CA CYS A 184 -6.87 -8.51 16.65
C CYS A 184 -8.17 -8.55 15.84
N ILE A 185 -9.31 -8.71 16.51
CA ILE A 185 -10.62 -8.49 15.91
C ILE A 185 -11.02 -7.08 16.33
N ASP A 186 -10.75 -6.08 15.49
CA ASP A 186 -11.34 -4.77 15.68
C ASP A 186 -12.58 -4.63 14.78
N PRO A 187 -13.80 -4.69 15.33
CA PRO A 187 -15.03 -4.51 14.56
C PRO A 187 -15.19 -3.08 14.00
N SER A 188 -14.33 -2.13 14.37
CA SER A 188 -14.32 -0.74 13.87
C SER A 188 -13.28 -0.47 12.78
N ALA A 189 -12.38 -1.43 12.50
CA ALA A 189 -11.33 -1.30 11.49
C ALA A 189 -11.89 -1.46 10.07
N SER A 190 -12.67 -0.47 9.64
CA SER A 190 -12.84 -0.21 8.21
C SER A 190 -11.50 0.24 7.60
N TRP A 191 -11.28 -0.11 6.34
CA TRP A 191 -10.02 0.03 5.62
C TRP A 191 -9.54 1.49 5.58
N PRO A 192 -8.52 1.89 6.36
CA PRO A 192 -8.21 3.32 6.54
C PRO A 192 -7.70 4.01 5.27
N TRP A 193 -7.14 3.25 4.33
CA TRP A 193 -6.51 3.75 3.10
C TRP A 193 -7.34 3.55 1.82
N LEU A 194 -8.52 2.90 1.89
CA LEU A 194 -9.38 2.70 0.71
C LEU A 194 -10.40 3.82 0.48
N GLY A 195 -10.50 4.78 1.41
CA GLY A 195 -11.47 5.89 1.34
C GLY A 195 -10.90 7.22 0.85
N ARG A 196 -9.78 7.24 0.13
CA ARG A 196 -9.16 8.47 -0.38
C ARG A 196 -9.03 8.48 -1.90
#